data_AF-A0A914LH55-F1
#
_entry.id   AF-A0A914LH55-F1
#
_cell.length_a   1.000
_cell.length_b   1.000
_cell.length_c   1.000
_cell.angle_alpha   90.00
_cell.angle_beta   90.00
_cell.angle_gamma   90.00
#
_symmetry.space_group_name_H-M   'P 1'
#
loop_
_entity.id
_entity.type
_entity.pdbx_description
1 polymer ?
#
loop_
_entity_poly.entity_id
_entity_poly.type
_entity_poly.pdbx_seq_one_letter_code
_entity_poly.pdbx_strand_id
1 'polypeptide(L)'
;MSKTKKDDSNSKFKRKKGGGDGKKLRSNHSLNPERKVTGKITGSGPTMRSKSTINRLRMYKNFKPKRNAQGKITKEAPFQGTLKSGTVARVEPHRRWFGNTRVVGQDQLQQFQEEMGKILFDPFQVVMRQTRAPISLLQEKAKQQRVHILDTQSFEHTFGKKAQRKRATLNVDNLEVENNSFP
;
A
#
# COMPACT_ATOMS: atom_id res chain seq x y z
N MET A 1 67.98 26.59 -38.35
CA MET A 1 68.20 25.38 -37.51
C MET A 1 67.82 25.67 -36.07
N SER A 2 66.71 25.13 -35.57
CA SER A 2 66.58 24.65 -34.18
C SER A 2 65.22 23.98 -33.98
N LYS A 3 65.26 22.79 -33.35
CA LYS A 3 64.30 21.69 -33.41
C LYS A 3 62.94 21.95 -32.75
N THR A 4 61.92 21.32 -33.32
CA THR A 4 60.58 21.03 -32.79
C THR A 4 60.60 20.21 -31.50
N LYS A 5 59.64 20.46 -30.58
CA LYS A 5 59.18 19.46 -29.60
C LYS A 5 57.71 19.16 -29.84
N LYS A 6 57.45 17.88 -30.09
CA LYS A 6 56.14 17.25 -30.24
C LYS A 6 55.94 16.44 -28.97
N ASP A 7 54.89 16.73 -28.20
CA ASP A 7 54.46 15.89 -27.07
C ASP A 7 52.95 15.70 -27.16
N ASP A 8 52.55 14.59 -27.79
CA ASP A 8 51.23 13.99 -27.65
C ASP A 8 51.18 13.22 -26.32
N SER A 9 50.11 13.39 -25.52
CA SER A 9 49.31 12.27 -25.01
C SER A 9 48.29 12.66 -23.92
N ASN A 10 47.02 12.51 -24.29
CA ASN A 10 46.01 11.80 -23.51
C ASN A 10 45.80 12.25 -22.04
N SER A 11 45.13 13.38 -21.85
CA SER A 11 44.54 13.71 -20.54
C SER A 11 43.28 12.85 -20.31
N LYS A 12 43.44 11.80 -19.52
CA LYS A 12 42.35 11.01 -18.94
C LYS A 12 41.29 11.96 -18.34
N PHE A 13 40.15 12.11 -19.02
CA PHE A 13 38.95 12.70 -18.44
C PHE A 13 38.49 11.87 -17.25
N LYS A 14 38.95 12.21 -16.05
CA LYS A 14 38.34 11.75 -14.80
C LYS A 14 36.93 12.33 -14.75
N ARG A 15 35.93 11.49 -15.03
CA ARG A 15 34.51 11.78 -14.75
C ARG A 15 34.38 12.21 -13.29
N LYS A 16 34.08 13.50 -13.09
CA LYS A 16 33.80 14.09 -11.78
C LYS A 16 32.58 13.36 -11.21
N LYS A 17 32.80 12.48 -10.22
CA LYS A 17 31.70 11.85 -9.47
C LYS A 17 30.83 12.97 -8.91
N GLY A 18 29.53 12.88 -9.21
CA GLY A 18 28.51 13.85 -8.81
C GLY A 18 28.58 14.19 -7.32
N GLY A 19 28.27 15.44 -7.00
CA GLY A 19 28.32 16.01 -5.66
C GLY A 19 27.48 15.22 -4.67
N GLY A 20 28.15 14.43 -3.84
CA GLY A 20 27.58 13.89 -2.63
C GLY A 20 27.56 14.98 -1.56
N ASP A 21 26.40 15.57 -1.32
CA ASP A 21 26.14 16.41 -0.16
C ASP A 21 26.34 15.62 1.13
N GLY A 22 27.53 15.75 1.71
CA GLY A 22 27.83 15.20 3.01
C GLY A 22 29.33 15.09 3.20
N LYS A 23 30.01 16.22 3.41
CA LYS A 23 31.33 16.18 4.07
C LYS A 23 31.14 15.33 5.32
N LYS A 24 31.83 14.18 5.40
CA LYS A 24 31.87 13.34 6.61
C LYS A 24 32.36 14.25 7.73
N LEU A 25 31.43 14.76 8.53
CA LEU A 25 31.78 15.57 9.68
C LEU A 25 32.53 14.63 10.62
N ARG A 26 33.84 14.84 10.78
CA ARG A 26 34.67 14.09 11.74
C ARG A 26 34.42 14.53 13.18
N SER A 27 33.40 15.38 13.41
CA SER A 27 33.13 15.99 14.70
C SER A 27 32.37 15.04 15.62
N ASN A 28 32.72 15.07 16.91
CA ASN A 28 32.07 14.28 17.95
C ASN A 28 30.74 14.88 18.45
N HIS A 29 30.01 15.60 17.59
CA HIS A 29 28.76 16.26 17.96
C HIS A 29 27.61 15.25 18.17
N SER A 30 26.74 15.50 19.15
CA SER A 30 25.61 14.61 19.53
C SER A 30 24.57 14.40 18.43
N LEU A 31 24.54 15.28 17.42
CA LEU A 31 23.70 15.17 16.22
C LEU A 31 24.45 14.67 14.98
N ASN A 32 25.65 14.12 15.11
CA ASN A 32 26.39 13.53 13.99
C ASN A 32 26.19 12.00 13.91
N PRO A 33 25.54 11.47 12.86
CA PRO A 33 25.31 10.03 12.66
C PRO A 33 26.60 9.21 12.53
N GLU A 34 27.70 9.83 12.09
CA GLU A 34 28.99 9.16 11.87
C GLU A 34 29.98 9.40 13.03
N ARG A 35 29.51 9.90 14.17
CA ARG A 35 30.36 10.06 15.37
C ARG A 35 30.76 8.68 15.91
N LYS A 36 32.03 8.53 16.29
CA LYS A 36 32.48 7.37 17.07
C LYS A 36 31.80 7.40 18.44
N VAL A 37 30.97 6.41 18.74
CA VAL A 37 30.31 6.30 20.04
C VAL A 37 31.33 5.76 21.03
N THR A 38 32.12 6.66 21.62
CA THR A 38 33.02 6.33 22.73
C THR A 38 32.27 6.60 24.03
N GLY A 39 31.67 5.56 24.61
CA GLY A 39 30.99 5.64 25.90
C GLY A 39 30.91 4.24 26.52
N LYS A 40 31.24 4.15 27.81
CA LYS A 40 31.07 2.91 28.60
C LYS A 40 29.60 2.51 28.53
N ILE A 41 29.32 1.27 28.12
CA ILE A 41 27.99 0.69 28.21
C ILE A 41 27.76 0.46 29.71
N THR A 42 27.01 1.34 30.37
CA THR A 42 26.46 1.03 31.68
C THR A 42 25.30 0.05 31.49
N GLY A 43 24.95 -0.74 32.51
CA GLY A 43 23.97 -1.84 32.40
C GLY A 43 22.56 -1.48 31.90
N SER A 44 22.29 -0.20 31.62
CA SER A 44 21.05 0.33 31.04
C SER A 44 21.17 0.72 29.55
N GLY A 45 22.31 0.45 28.91
CA GLY A 45 22.59 0.74 27.50
C GLY A 45 23.54 1.93 27.28
N PRO A 46 23.90 2.26 26.03
CA PRO A 46 24.79 3.37 25.74
C PRO A 46 24.15 4.70 26.15
N THR A 47 24.84 5.51 26.95
CA THR A 47 24.40 6.86 27.39
C THR A 47 24.16 7.82 26.22
N MET A 48 24.71 7.51 25.05
CA MET A 48 24.67 8.35 23.87
C MET A 48 23.66 7.86 22.84
N ARG A 49 23.05 8.81 22.14
CA ARG A 49 22.10 8.54 21.04
C ARG A 49 22.73 7.66 19.95
N SER A 50 22.01 6.64 19.53
CA SER A 50 22.35 5.79 18.39
C SER A 50 22.22 6.53 17.06
N LYS A 51 22.85 5.99 16.00
CA LYS A 51 22.75 6.53 14.64
C LYS A 51 21.31 6.66 14.14
N SER A 52 20.46 5.66 14.42
CA SER A 52 19.04 5.67 14.06
C SER A 52 18.27 6.76 14.80
N THR A 53 18.51 6.93 16.10
CA THR A 53 17.91 8.01 16.90
C THR A 53 18.34 9.38 16.38
N ILE A 54 19.62 9.57 16.03
CA ILE A 54 20.10 10.83 15.46
C ILE A 54 19.42 11.14 14.12
N ASN A 55 19.27 10.15 13.24
CA ASN A 55 18.60 10.34 11.95
C ASN A 55 17.10 10.66 12.12
N ARG A 56 16.41 10.00 13.07
CA ARG A 56 15.03 10.34 13.46
C ARG A 56 14.92 11.77 13.97
N LEU A 57 15.82 12.20 14.86
CA LEU A 57 15.79 13.58 15.37
C LEU A 57 16.10 14.62 14.30
N ARG A 58 16.95 14.29 13.33
CA ARG A 58 17.21 15.14 12.16
C ARG A 58 15.97 15.28 11.28
N MET A 59 15.12 14.25 11.19
CA MET A 59 13.84 14.32 10.46
C MET A 59 12.99 15.49 10.95
N TYR A 60 12.82 15.64 12.27
CA TYR A 60 12.02 16.73 12.85
C TYR A 60 12.61 18.13 12.62
N LYS A 61 13.93 18.23 12.37
CA LYS A 61 14.62 19.51 12.16
C LYS A 61 14.78 19.89 10.68
N ASN A 62 14.74 18.93 9.76
CA ASN A 62 15.16 19.12 8.37
C ASN A 62 14.00 19.48 7.41
N PHE A 63 13.00 20.24 7.85
CA PHE A 63 11.81 20.54 7.02
C PHE A 63 11.97 21.76 6.10
N LYS A 64 13.06 22.53 6.21
CA LYS A 64 13.31 23.75 5.41
C LYS A 64 14.39 23.53 4.35
N PRO A 65 14.30 24.21 3.19
CA PRO A 65 15.38 24.21 2.21
C PRO A 65 16.60 24.95 2.76
N LYS A 66 17.80 24.52 2.36
CA LYS A 66 19.03 25.25 2.67
C LYS A 66 19.32 26.27 1.58
N ARG A 67 19.60 27.51 1.98
CA ARG A 67 19.85 28.63 1.07
C ARG A 67 21.29 29.12 1.20
N ASN A 68 21.83 29.71 0.14
CA ASN A 68 23.08 30.47 0.19
C ASN A 68 22.84 31.88 0.78
N ALA A 69 23.90 32.66 0.97
CA ALA A 69 23.81 34.03 1.49
C ALA A 69 22.99 34.97 0.60
N GLN A 70 22.97 34.73 -0.72
CA GLN A 70 22.15 35.45 -1.70
C GLN A 70 20.67 34.99 -1.70
N GLY A 71 20.29 34.08 -0.80
CA GLY A 71 18.94 33.57 -0.71
C GLY A 71 18.53 32.62 -1.83
N LYS A 72 19.44 32.08 -2.66
CA LYS A 72 19.14 30.99 -3.61
C LYS A 72 19.13 29.64 -2.90
N ILE A 73 18.20 28.75 -3.27
CA ILE A 73 18.11 27.39 -2.70
C ILE A 73 19.29 26.57 -3.20
N THR A 74 20.15 26.13 -2.29
CA THR A 74 21.27 25.23 -2.58
C THR A 74 20.84 23.77 -2.45
N LYS A 75 19.99 23.48 -1.46
CA LYS A 75 19.42 22.16 -1.23
C LYS A 75 17.94 22.28 -0.94
N GLU A 76 17.13 21.63 -1.76
CA GLU A 76 15.68 21.57 -1.62
C GLU A 76 15.29 20.90 -0.29
N ALA A 77 14.10 21.22 0.21
CA ALA A 77 13.57 20.54 1.39
C ALA A 77 13.25 19.07 1.05
N PRO A 78 13.18 18.17 2.06
CA PRO A 78 12.75 16.79 1.83
C PRO A 78 11.41 16.73 1.10
N PHE A 79 11.30 15.83 0.12
CA PHE A 79 10.11 15.59 -0.70
C PHE A 79 9.66 16.78 -1.58
N GLN A 80 10.39 17.89 -1.60
CA GLN A 80 10.18 19.02 -2.51
C GLN A 80 11.17 18.99 -3.68
N GLY A 81 11.70 17.80 -3.98
CA GLY A 81 12.66 17.61 -5.05
C GLY A 81 12.01 17.83 -6.41
N THR A 82 12.59 18.69 -7.24
CA THR A 82 12.12 18.86 -8.62
C THR A 82 12.83 17.88 -9.54
N LEU A 83 12.06 17.19 -10.41
CA LEU A 83 12.65 16.35 -11.44
C LEU A 83 13.19 17.23 -12.56
N LYS A 84 14.21 16.76 -13.27
CA LYS A 84 14.75 17.47 -14.42
C LYS A 84 13.64 17.66 -15.46
N SER A 85 13.57 18.84 -16.06
CA SER A 85 12.65 19.11 -17.17
C SER A 85 12.80 18.03 -18.26
N GLY A 86 11.67 17.44 -18.66
CA GLY A 86 11.61 16.31 -19.60
C GLY A 86 11.65 14.91 -18.95
N THR A 87 11.61 14.79 -17.62
CA THR A 87 11.45 13.47 -16.98
C THR A 87 10.01 12.98 -17.18
N VAL A 88 9.85 11.85 -17.88
CA VAL A 88 8.55 11.24 -18.16
C VAL A 88 8.45 9.91 -17.41
N ALA A 89 7.39 9.74 -16.62
CA ALA A 89 7.07 8.45 -16.02
C ALA A 89 6.35 7.59 -17.06
N ARG A 90 6.95 6.47 -17.45
CA ARG A 90 6.33 5.47 -18.34
C ARG A 90 6.32 4.11 -17.67
N VAL A 91 5.28 3.34 -17.95
CA VAL A 91 5.17 1.95 -17.56
C VAL A 91 5.69 1.09 -18.72
N GLU A 92 6.67 0.24 -18.45
CA GLU A 92 7.17 -0.69 -19.45
C GLU A 92 6.11 -1.78 -19.74
N PRO A 93 5.77 -2.03 -21.01
CA PRO A 93 4.88 -3.14 -21.35
C PRO A 93 5.59 -4.45 -21.02
N HIS A 94 5.01 -5.25 -20.11
CA HIS A 94 5.63 -6.49 -19.67
C HIS A 94 4.58 -7.61 -19.51
N ARG A 95 4.89 -8.83 -19.96
CA ARG A 95 3.94 -9.97 -19.94
C ARG A 95 3.41 -10.33 -18.54
N ARG A 96 4.25 -10.18 -17.51
CA ARG A 96 3.90 -10.38 -16.09
C ARG A 96 2.73 -9.52 -15.59
N TRP A 97 2.37 -8.43 -16.26
CA TRP A 97 1.21 -7.61 -15.86
C TRP A 97 -0.10 -8.37 -15.99
N PHE A 98 -0.16 -9.31 -16.93
CA PHE A 98 -1.36 -10.05 -17.27
C PHE A 98 -1.35 -11.48 -16.70
N GLY A 99 -0.30 -11.85 -15.97
CA GLY A 99 -0.23 -13.15 -15.29
C GLY A 99 -0.95 -13.11 -13.95
N ASN A 100 -1.57 -14.22 -13.55
CA ASN A 100 -2.21 -14.36 -12.25
C ASN A 100 -1.16 -14.12 -11.13
N THR A 101 -1.38 -13.10 -10.30
CA THR A 101 -0.42 -12.70 -9.26
C THR A 101 -0.63 -13.41 -7.92
N ARG A 102 -1.85 -13.88 -7.66
CA ARG A 102 -2.24 -14.66 -6.48
C ARG A 102 -3.09 -15.83 -6.94
N VAL A 103 -2.61 -17.04 -6.72
CA VAL A 103 -3.33 -18.29 -7.00
C VAL A 103 -3.40 -19.05 -5.69
N VAL A 104 -4.58 -19.58 -5.37
CA VAL A 104 -4.83 -20.40 -4.19
C VAL A 104 -5.29 -21.77 -4.69
N GLY A 105 -4.72 -22.84 -4.15
CA GLY A 105 -5.16 -24.19 -4.46
C GLY A 105 -6.51 -24.49 -3.80
N GLN A 106 -7.32 -25.35 -4.42
CA GLN A 106 -8.66 -25.68 -3.93
C GLN A 106 -8.61 -26.29 -2.51
N ASP A 107 -7.69 -27.22 -2.26
CA ASP A 107 -7.56 -27.89 -0.95
C ASP A 107 -7.20 -26.90 0.17
N GLN A 108 -6.28 -25.97 -0.13
CA GLN A 108 -5.89 -24.92 0.80
C GLN A 108 -7.03 -23.94 1.07
N LEU A 109 -7.87 -23.69 0.06
CA LEU A 109 -9.04 -22.85 0.18
C LEU A 109 -10.09 -23.50 1.08
N GLN A 110 -10.35 -24.79 0.88
CA GLN A 110 -11.30 -25.55 1.70
C GLN A 110 -10.84 -25.64 3.16
N GLN A 111 -9.56 -25.97 3.40
CA GLN A 111 -8.99 -25.99 4.75
C GLN A 111 -9.09 -24.61 5.42
N PHE A 112 -8.83 -23.53 4.68
CA PHE A 112 -8.99 -22.17 5.20
C PHE A 112 -10.44 -21.84 5.56
N GLN A 113 -11.41 -22.28 4.76
CA GLN A 113 -12.83 -22.09 5.03
C GLN A 113 -13.25 -22.81 6.32
N GLU A 114 -12.81 -24.04 6.53
CA GLU A 114 -13.11 -24.82 7.74
C GLU A 114 -12.54 -24.18 9.01
N GLU A 115 -11.26 -23.78 8.98
CA GLU A 115 -10.60 -23.17 10.14
C GLU A 115 -11.15 -21.77 10.47
N MET A 116 -11.45 -20.95 9.45
CA MET A 116 -12.09 -19.65 9.66
C MET A 116 -13.51 -19.79 10.17
N GLY A 117 -14.26 -20.79 9.71
CA GLY A 117 -15.58 -21.11 10.26
C GLY A 117 -15.50 -21.35 11.76
N LYS A 118 -14.61 -22.24 12.22
CA LYS A 118 -14.43 -22.54 13.65
C LYS A 118 -14.08 -21.30 14.47
N ILE A 119 -13.11 -20.51 14.00
CA ILE A 119 -12.63 -19.31 14.72
C ILE A 119 -13.70 -18.22 14.79
N LEU A 120 -14.51 -18.04 13.75
CA LEU A 120 -15.58 -17.02 13.76
C LEU A 120 -16.68 -17.32 14.78
N PHE A 121 -16.94 -18.59 15.08
CA PHE A 121 -17.95 -18.98 16.07
C PHE A 121 -17.40 -19.02 17.50
N ASP A 122 -16.08 -19.00 17.70
CA ASP A 122 -15.45 -19.01 19.02
C ASP A 122 -15.17 -17.58 19.53
N PRO A 123 -15.89 -17.08 20.56
CA PRO A 123 -15.70 -15.73 21.08
C PRO A 123 -14.37 -15.50 21.82
N PHE A 124 -13.62 -16.57 22.15
CA PHE A 124 -12.35 -16.45 22.86
C PHE A 124 -11.14 -16.40 21.93
N GLN A 125 -11.33 -16.60 20.63
CA GLN A 125 -10.25 -16.59 19.64
C GLN A 125 -10.29 -15.31 18.78
N VAL A 126 -9.13 -14.67 18.63
CA VAL A 126 -9.00 -13.43 17.85
C VAL A 126 -7.90 -13.58 16.80
N VAL A 127 -8.23 -13.24 15.55
CA VAL A 127 -7.27 -13.24 14.44
C VAL A 127 -6.37 -12.00 14.55
N MET A 128 -5.10 -12.20 14.93
CA MET A 128 -4.12 -11.10 15.05
C MET A 128 -3.68 -10.52 13.70
N ARG A 129 -3.54 -11.38 12.68
CA ARG A 129 -3.10 -10.97 11.34
C ARG A 129 -3.98 -11.62 10.29
N GLN A 130 -4.79 -10.80 9.63
CA GLN A 130 -5.62 -11.24 8.52
C GLN A 130 -4.76 -11.77 7.37
N THR A 131 -5.17 -12.91 6.80
CA THR A 131 -4.54 -13.45 5.59
C THR A 131 -4.81 -12.53 4.40
N ARG A 132 -3.88 -12.48 3.44
CA ARG A 132 -4.06 -11.71 2.19
C ARG A 132 -4.89 -12.46 1.14
N ALA A 133 -5.48 -13.59 1.52
CA ALA A 133 -6.38 -14.37 0.69
C ALA A 133 -7.74 -13.64 0.60
N PRO A 134 -8.40 -13.64 -0.56
CA PRO A 134 -9.71 -13.03 -0.70
C PRO A 134 -10.75 -13.85 0.07
N ILE A 135 -11.11 -13.37 1.27
CA ILE A 135 -12.16 -13.95 2.12
C ILE A 135 -13.55 -13.80 1.47
N SER A 136 -13.67 -13.04 0.36
CA SER A 136 -14.92 -12.94 -0.40
C SER A 136 -15.41 -14.30 -0.93
N LEU A 137 -14.54 -15.30 -1.10
CA LEU A 137 -14.94 -16.68 -1.45
C LEU A 137 -15.52 -17.47 -0.27
N LEU A 138 -15.40 -16.97 0.97
CA LEU A 138 -15.95 -17.61 2.17
C LEU A 138 -17.47 -17.44 2.26
N GLN A 139 -17.99 -16.38 1.62
CA GLN A 139 -19.41 -16.03 1.66
C GLN A 139 -20.00 -16.23 0.26
N GLU A 140 -20.13 -17.47 -0.19
CA GLU A 140 -21.07 -17.80 -1.27
C GLU A 140 -22.50 -17.63 -0.74
N LYS A 141 -22.90 -16.38 -0.46
CA LYS A 141 -24.29 -16.05 -0.34
C LYS A 141 -24.87 -16.20 -1.74
N ALA A 142 -25.85 -17.09 -1.89
CA ALA A 142 -26.62 -17.17 -3.12
C ALA A 142 -27.01 -15.75 -3.55
N LYS A 143 -26.62 -15.35 -4.76
CA LYS A 143 -26.85 -14.00 -5.31
C LYS A 143 -28.32 -13.57 -5.22
N GLN A 144 -29.21 -14.55 -5.13
CA GLN A 144 -30.64 -14.40 -4.91
C GLN A 144 -31.04 -15.38 -3.81
N GLN A 145 -31.25 -14.91 -2.57
CA GLN A 145 -31.84 -15.74 -1.50
C GLN A 145 -33.33 -16.00 -1.73
N ARG A 146 -33.98 -15.16 -2.54
CA ARG A 146 -35.37 -15.30 -3.00
C ARG A 146 -35.39 -15.15 -4.51
N VAL A 147 -36.32 -15.83 -5.18
CA VAL A 147 -36.52 -15.74 -6.63
C VAL A 147 -36.70 -14.27 -7.03
N HIS A 148 -36.01 -13.82 -8.07
CA HIS A 148 -36.17 -12.46 -8.59
C HIS A 148 -37.58 -12.31 -9.19
N ILE A 149 -38.50 -11.75 -8.41
CA ILE A 149 -39.91 -11.63 -8.81
C ILE A 149 -40.07 -10.83 -10.11
N LEU A 150 -39.16 -9.90 -10.40
CA LEU A 150 -39.23 -9.09 -11.63
C LEU A 150 -38.90 -9.89 -12.91
N ASP A 151 -38.17 -11.01 -12.79
CA ASP A 151 -37.91 -11.89 -13.94
C ASP A 151 -39.11 -12.77 -14.25
N THR A 152 -39.88 -13.15 -13.22
CA THR A 152 -41.08 -14.00 -13.36
C THR A 152 -42.36 -13.18 -13.58
N GLN A 153 -42.39 -11.96 -13.04
CA GLN A 153 -43.51 -11.05 -13.00
C GLN A 153 -43.02 -9.61 -13.18
N SER A 154 -42.75 -9.22 -14.44
CA SER A 154 -42.33 -7.86 -14.75
C SER A 154 -43.44 -6.83 -14.48
N PHE A 155 -43.07 -5.58 -14.25
CA PHE A 155 -44.02 -4.52 -13.89
C PHE A 155 -45.08 -4.28 -14.98
N GLU A 156 -44.69 -4.37 -16.27
CA GLU A 156 -45.61 -4.19 -17.41
C GLU A 156 -46.69 -5.29 -17.49
N HIS A 157 -46.35 -6.52 -17.10
CA HIS A 157 -47.28 -7.66 -17.15
C HIS A 157 -48.09 -7.85 -15.86
N THR A 158 -47.64 -7.28 -14.75
CA THR A 158 -48.36 -7.33 -13.46
C THR A 158 -49.34 -6.19 -13.28
N PHE A 159 -49.01 -4.98 -13.74
CA PHE A 159 -49.82 -3.78 -13.56
C PHE A 159 -50.09 -3.05 -14.89
N GLY A 160 -51.23 -2.35 -14.96
CA GLY A 160 -51.60 -1.53 -16.11
C GLY A 160 -52.45 -2.23 -17.17
N LYS A 161 -52.62 -1.59 -18.33
CA LYS A 161 -53.59 -2.02 -19.37
C LYS A 161 -53.26 -3.38 -19.99
N LYS A 162 -51.98 -3.77 -19.98
CA LYS A 162 -51.49 -5.07 -20.48
C LYS A 162 -51.32 -6.10 -19.35
N ALA A 163 -51.87 -5.85 -18.16
CA ALA A 163 -51.74 -6.75 -17.03
C ALA A 163 -52.38 -8.12 -17.34
N GLN A 164 -51.57 -9.18 -17.19
CA GLN A 164 -51.98 -10.57 -17.40
C GLN A 164 -52.34 -11.28 -16.09
N ARG A 165 -51.90 -10.74 -14.94
CA ARG A 165 -52.13 -11.35 -13.63
C ARG A 165 -53.59 -11.16 -13.18
N LYS A 166 -54.28 -12.28 -12.90
CA LYS A 166 -55.69 -12.30 -12.48
C LYS A 166 -55.90 -12.53 -10.98
N ARG A 167 -54.95 -13.15 -10.29
CA ARG A 167 -55.02 -13.44 -8.84
C ARG A 167 -53.69 -13.14 -8.17
N ALA A 168 -53.74 -12.82 -6.87
CA ALA A 168 -52.54 -12.67 -6.06
C ALA A 168 -51.99 -14.04 -5.66
N THR A 169 -50.66 -14.17 -5.63
CA THR A 169 -49.98 -15.33 -5.04
C THR A 169 -49.88 -15.09 -3.54
N LEU A 170 -50.72 -15.76 -2.77
CA LEU A 170 -50.72 -15.70 -1.30
C LEU A 170 -49.98 -16.92 -0.76
N ASN A 171 -49.25 -16.76 0.35
CA ASN A 171 -48.55 -17.84 1.03
C ASN A 171 -49.40 -18.46 2.16
N VAL A 172 -50.73 -18.29 2.10
CA VAL A 172 -51.66 -18.70 3.15
C VAL A 172 -52.73 -19.58 2.52
N ASP A 173 -52.95 -20.76 3.13
CA ASP A 173 -53.87 -21.77 2.59
C ASP A 173 -55.31 -21.61 3.12
N ASN A 174 -55.51 -20.97 4.28
CA ASN A 174 -56.81 -20.82 4.94
C ASN A 174 -56.99 -19.43 5.59
N LEU A 175 -58.21 -18.87 5.55
CA LEU A 175 -58.56 -17.57 6.14
C LEU A 175 -58.29 -17.48 7.65
N GLU A 176 -58.40 -18.59 8.37
CA GLU A 176 -58.14 -18.64 9.82
C GLU A 176 -56.65 -18.40 10.15
N VAL A 177 -55.75 -18.79 9.25
CA VAL A 177 -54.30 -18.59 9.43
C VAL A 177 -53.90 -17.14 9.15
N GLU A 178 -54.62 -16.44 8.26
CA GLU A 178 -54.43 -15.02 7.98
C GLU A 178 -54.76 -14.15 9.22
N ASN A 179 -55.83 -14.49 9.92
CA ASN A 179 -56.28 -13.75 11.11
C ASN A 179 -55.37 -13.94 12.34
N ASN A 180 -54.59 -15.02 12.39
CA ASN A 180 -53.66 -15.33 13.48
C ASN A 180 -52.20 -14.92 13.17
N SER A 181 -51.94 -14.32 11.99
CA SER A 181 -50.61 -13.94 11.51
C SER A 181 -50.21 -12.50 11.88
N PHE A 182 -51.06 -11.74 12.55
CA PHE A 182 -50.74 -10.42 13.10
C PHE A 182 -50.72 -10.50 14.63
N PRO A 183 -49.71 -9.91 15.32
CA PRO A 183 -49.75 -9.78 16.76
C PRO A 183 -50.91 -8.90 17.23
#